data_AF-A0A2R6J8Y2-F1
#
_entry.id   AF-A0A2R6J8Y2-F1
#
_cell.length_a   1.000
_cell.length_b   1.000
_cell.length_c   1.000
_cell.angle_alpha   90.00
_cell.angle_beta   90.00
_cell.angle_gamma   90.00
#
_symmetry.space_group_name_H-M   'P 1'
#
loop_
_entity.id
_entity.type
_entity.pdbx_description
1 polymer ?
#
loop_
_entity_poly.entity_id
_entity_poly.type
_entity_poly.pdbx_seq_one_letter_code
_entity_poly.pdbx_strand_id
1 'polypeptide(L)'
;MGSPRDRRRRRRRGVRDHRPRGSGLKTPLPESVETAPRAFGALDAGSATIARRERRSDLPRPARPIGPGPPRERAGARTSDADTVTGKWWLGEHRAMDEGSVGRGPDPGTEPGPAPASGESPTPRTGTRLVLAAGVLFGLVHLAYTAAVRPGAVALDFEVYYFAAETVLAGGPLYGVSPVGVDYLVYAYPPLTVLAFLPFTLLPPFVAYLAFTALNLAAGLLAARLLLAYLDRYGRGLDRVDRALVYAFCTLSVHAMPSTVFGQVNLPLALALVAGFSWLDRAAGTDTDTGIGSDGPDPDAPDGSGGGTDGGRWASRAGVAFGLAAFVKAFPALAGVWLLRRRAWRAVAAAVATGVVGVGLGLLAFGPDTTLAYVTEALLPRAGDDAFAGGLDPGAAYVTVRRPLSVLFPGWGSLALTAGAFAVVAPVVGGLYVRLDAGTPLGRLVGAYATVAGTLVFLPSFPVYGVLLYLPVVPLLYVLEGRAYVAFLAGALLWNLSVRFDDVRTVLAAFGADGVAGSLRPAFALVTPSLVGLAVMFLACWLALGRAGTTGDVA
;
A
#
# COMPACT_ATOMS: atom_id res chain seq x y z
N MET A 1 -18.13 -78.07 25.91
CA MET A 1 -18.75 -78.42 27.21
C MET A 1 -19.04 -77.12 27.97
N GLY A 2 -19.95 -77.13 28.96
CA GLY A 2 -20.44 -75.89 29.59
C GLY A 2 -19.61 -75.37 30.76
N SER A 3 -19.78 -74.07 31.09
CA SER A 3 -20.48 -73.55 32.29
C SER A 3 -20.47 -74.44 33.57
N PRO A 4 -20.45 -73.91 34.83
CA PRO A 4 -21.16 -72.67 35.20
C PRO A 4 -20.76 -71.88 36.51
N ARG A 5 -21.54 -70.83 36.85
CA ARG A 5 -21.96 -70.38 38.22
C ARG A 5 -20.91 -69.76 39.19
N ASP A 6 -21.25 -68.99 40.25
CA ASP A 6 -22.44 -68.18 40.65
C ASP A 6 -22.16 -67.39 41.96
N ARG A 7 -23.13 -66.56 42.37
CA ARG A 7 -23.41 -65.97 43.72
C ARG A 7 -22.66 -64.67 44.09
N ARG A 8 -23.20 -63.75 44.93
CA ARG A 8 -24.55 -63.16 45.20
C ARG A 8 -24.63 -62.62 46.66
N ARG A 9 -24.94 -61.31 46.80
CA ARG A 9 -25.78 -60.64 47.84
C ARG A 9 -25.31 -60.43 49.31
N ARG A 10 -25.31 -59.15 49.74
CA ARG A 10 -25.72 -58.53 51.06
C ARG A 10 -25.34 -57.02 51.02
N ARG A 11 -26.13 -55.95 51.21
CA ARG A 11 -27.59 -55.62 51.30
C ARG A 11 -28.34 -55.56 52.66
N ARG A 12 -28.01 -54.62 53.57
CA ARG A 12 -28.86 -54.02 54.66
C ARG A 12 -28.23 -52.69 55.18
N ARG A 13 -28.86 -51.78 55.95
CA ARG A 13 -30.19 -51.08 55.88
C ARG A 13 -30.31 -50.01 57.02
N GLY A 14 -30.78 -48.78 56.74
CA GLY A 14 -31.19 -47.75 57.74
C GLY A 14 -31.45 -46.38 57.05
N VAL A 15 -32.54 -45.59 57.15
CA VAL A 15 -33.65 -45.36 58.14
C VAL A 15 -33.19 -44.45 59.30
N ARG A 16 -33.75 -43.26 59.64
CA ARG A 16 -34.90 -42.39 59.22
C ARG A 16 -34.36 -40.92 59.12
N ASP A 17 -34.85 -39.95 58.34
CA ASP A 17 -36.21 -39.46 57.96
C ASP A 17 -36.83 -38.44 58.96
N HIS A 18 -36.90 -37.16 58.54
CA HIS A 18 -37.75 -36.11 59.11
C HIS A 18 -38.03 -34.99 58.07
N ARG A 19 -39.26 -34.49 58.07
CA ARG A 19 -39.80 -33.32 57.33
C ARG A 19 -40.62 -32.48 58.35
N PRO A 20 -40.85 -31.16 58.19
CA PRO A 20 -41.55 -30.63 57.00
C PRO A 20 -41.22 -29.19 56.50
N ARG A 21 -41.73 -28.93 55.29
CA ARG A 21 -42.22 -27.65 54.69
C ARG A 21 -41.74 -26.30 55.25
N GLY A 22 -41.09 -25.52 54.39
CA GLY A 22 -41.06 -24.05 54.39
C GLY A 22 -40.93 -23.55 52.94
N SER A 23 -41.70 -22.53 52.55
CA SER A 23 -41.79 -22.05 51.16
C SER A 23 -41.02 -20.74 50.93
N GLY A 24 -40.25 -20.66 49.84
CA GLY A 24 -39.63 -19.42 49.36
C GLY A 24 -39.13 -19.58 47.93
N LEU A 25 -39.50 -18.66 47.04
CA LEU A 25 -39.06 -18.70 45.64
C LEU A 25 -37.58 -18.32 45.53
N LYS A 26 -36.83 -19.07 44.73
CA LYS A 26 -35.67 -18.56 44.00
C LYS A 26 -35.75 -19.05 42.55
N THR A 27 -35.85 -18.11 41.62
CA THR A 27 -35.74 -18.38 40.19
C THR A 27 -34.31 -18.81 39.83
N PRO A 28 -34.13 -19.74 38.89
CA PRO A 28 -32.82 -19.97 38.28
C PRO A 28 -32.45 -18.77 37.39
N LEU A 29 -31.14 -18.50 37.28
CA LEU A 29 -30.60 -17.56 36.30
C LEU A 29 -30.65 -18.20 34.90
N PRO A 30 -31.05 -17.46 33.84
CA PRO A 30 -30.94 -17.92 32.46
C PRO A 30 -29.48 -17.90 31.96
N GLU A 31 -29.27 -18.52 30.80
CA GLU A 31 -27.97 -18.93 30.27
C GLU A 31 -27.05 -17.79 29.82
N SER A 32 -25.78 -18.15 29.58
CA SER A 32 -24.72 -17.30 29.05
C SER A 32 -25.07 -16.72 27.68
N VAL A 33 -25.03 -15.39 27.56
CA VAL A 33 -25.15 -14.71 26.26
C VAL A 33 -23.84 -14.85 25.48
N GLU A 34 -23.91 -15.55 24.35
CA GLU A 34 -22.82 -15.74 23.41
C GLU A 34 -22.56 -14.45 22.59
N THR A 35 -21.48 -13.74 22.90
CA THR A 35 -21.16 -12.45 22.26
C THR A 35 -20.17 -12.58 21.11
N ALA A 36 -20.67 -12.94 19.92
CA ALA A 36 -19.89 -12.85 18.68
C ALA A 36 -19.77 -11.39 18.20
N PRO A 37 -18.59 -10.91 17.77
CA PRO A 37 -18.41 -9.55 17.28
C PRO A 37 -19.09 -9.37 15.91
N ARG A 38 -20.02 -8.41 15.80
CA ARG A 38 -20.70 -8.10 14.54
C ARG A 38 -19.76 -7.41 13.56
N ALA A 39 -19.35 -8.13 12.51
CA ALA A 39 -18.72 -7.54 11.34
C ALA A 39 -19.66 -6.53 10.64
N PHE A 40 -19.06 -5.57 9.92
CA PHE A 40 -19.72 -4.41 9.30
C PHE A 40 -21.05 -4.71 8.58
N GLY A 41 -22.15 -4.24 9.17
CA GLY A 41 -23.45 -4.06 8.51
C GLY A 41 -24.12 -2.79 9.03
N ALA A 42 -24.55 -1.93 8.10
CA ALA A 42 -25.34 -0.70 8.30
C ALA A 42 -25.05 0.14 9.58
N LEU A 43 -24.25 1.20 9.46
CA LEU A 43 -24.48 2.39 10.28
C LEU A 43 -25.78 3.02 9.78
N ASP A 44 -26.84 2.91 10.59
CA ASP A 44 -28.17 3.37 10.21
C ASP A 44 -28.20 4.91 10.12
N ALA A 45 -28.84 5.44 9.08
CA ALA A 45 -28.79 6.87 8.74
C ALA A 45 -29.81 7.69 9.56
N GLY A 46 -29.77 7.54 10.89
CA GLY A 46 -30.73 8.16 11.81
C GLY A 46 -30.11 8.62 13.13
N SER A 47 -30.32 9.91 13.46
CA SER A 47 -30.18 10.45 14.81
C SER A 47 -28.78 10.50 15.44
N ALA A 48 -27.73 10.78 14.65
CA ALA A 48 -26.40 11.16 15.14
C ALA A 48 -26.12 12.68 15.02
N THR A 49 -27.10 13.53 15.36
CA THR A 49 -26.90 14.98 15.46
C THR A 49 -25.96 15.28 16.63
N ILE A 50 -24.66 15.41 16.37
CA ILE A 50 -23.65 15.69 17.40
C ILE A 50 -24.01 17.03 18.07
N ALA A 51 -24.52 16.93 19.30
CA ALA A 51 -24.88 18.07 20.11
C ALA A 51 -23.60 18.81 20.53
N ARG A 52 -23.20 19.80 19.72
CA ARG A 52 -22.06 20.71 19.93
C ARG A 52 -22.34 21.67 21.11
N ARG A 53 -22.60 21.10 22.27
CA ARG A 53 -23.06 21.81 23.47
C ARG A 53 -21.87 22.45 24.17
N GLU A 54 -21.87 23.76 24.21
CA GLU A 54 -20.87 24.56 24.92
C GLU A 54 -20.78 24.14 26.40
N ARG A 55 -19.56 23.89 26.87
CA ARG A 55 -19.22 23.86 28.30
C ARG A 55 -18.13 24.90 28.59
N ARG A 56 -18.55 26.16 28.65
CA ARG A 56 -17.88 27.17 29.48
C ARG A 56 -18.44 27.09 30.91
N SER A 57 -17.66 27.53 31.89
CA SER A 57 -17.89 27.37 33.34
C SER A 57 -17.87 25.89 33.78
N ASP A 58 -17.15 25.47 34.82
CA ASP A 58 -16.67 26.23 35.99
C ASP A 58 -15.21 25.95 36.35
N LEU A 59 -14.41 27.02 36.51
CA LEU A 59 -13.16 27.04 37.29
C LEU A 59 -12.98 28.44 37.93
N PRO A 60 -12.33 28.57 39.10
CA PRO A 60 -12.25 29.84 39.83
C PRO A 60 -11.36 30.89 39.15
N ARG A 61 -11.73 32.17 39.27
CA ARG A 61 -10.89 33.30 38.82
C ARG A 61 -9.85 33.67 39.89
N PRO A 62 -8.55 33.77 39.57
CA PRO A 62 -7.61 34.54 40.39
C PRO A 62 -7.86 36.06 40.22
N ALA A 63 -7.46 36.84 41.22
CA ALA A 63 -7.71 38.28 41.26
C ALA A 63 -6.77 39.11 40.35
N ARG A 64 -7.23 40.30 39.93
CA ARG A 64 -6.41 41.32 39.25
C ARG A 64 -5.84 42.33 40.25
N PRO A 65 -4.55 42.70 40.14
CA PRO A 65 -4.06 44.03 40.49
C PRO A 65 -4.40 45.07 39.40
N ILE A 66 -4.31 46.35 39.75
CA ILE A 66 -4.55 47.50 38.86
C ILE A 66 -3.23 48.24 38.65
N GLY A 67 -2.92 48.65 37.41
CA GLY A 67 -1.73 49.45 37.07
C GLY A 67 -1.84 50.07 35.67
N PRO A 68 -1.36 51.30 35.44
CA PRO A 68 -1.57 52.04 34.20
C PRO A 68 -0.49 51.78 33.14
N GLY A 69 -0.80 52.11 31.88
CA GLY A 69 0.18 52.18 30.79
C GLY A 69 0.08 53.51 30.01
N PRO A 70 1.16 53.93 29.35
CA PRO A 70 1.12 54.89 28.24
C PRO A 70 1.88 54.33 27.00
N PRO A 71 2.03 55.10 25.91
CA PRO A 71 0.95 55.66 25.09
C PRO A 71 1.03 55.13 23.63
N ARG A 72 0.13 55.61 22.76
CA ARG A 72 0.23 55.42 21.30
C ARG A 72 0.88 56.65 20.65
N GLU A 73 1.70 56.43 19.63
CA GLU A 73 1.99 57.45 18.61
C GLU A 73 1.54 56.99 17.21
N ARG A 74 1.53 57.93 16.26
CA ARG A 74 1.03 57.81 14.88
C ARG A 74 1.92 58.67 13.96
N ALA A 75 1.72 58.47 12.65
CA ALA A 75 2.39 59.15 11.52
C ALA A 75 3.78 58.59 11.17
N GLY A 76 4.25 58.72 9.92
CA GLY A 76 3.67 59.45 8.78
C GLY A 76 3.94 58.79 7.42
N ALA A 77 3.37 59.36 6.36
CA ALA A 77 3.37 58.79 5.02
C ALA A 77 4.50 59.30 4.09
N ARG A 78 4.83 58.45 3.10
CA ARG A 78 5.28 58.76 1.71
C ARG A 78 5.29 57.40 0.97
N THR A 79 4.65 57.13 -0.18
CA THR A 79 4.39 57.84 -1.46
C THR A 79 5.60 57.95 -2.40
N SER A 80 5.74 56.98 -3.32
CA SER A 80 6.10 57.15 -4.74
C SER A 80 6.28 55.77 -5.42
N ASP A 81 5.67 55.58 -6.59
CA ASP A 81 6.29 55.29 -7.91
C ASP A 81 7.47 54.26 -8.01
N ALA A 82 7.61 53.42 -9.04
CA ALA A 82 6.74 53.07 -10.19
C ALA A 82 7.29 51.80 -10.91
N ASP A 83 6.77 51.53 -12.12
CA ASP A 83 7.38 50.81 -13.25
C ASP A 83 7.67 49.30 -13.18
N THR A 84 6.70 48.58 -13.75
CA THR A 84 6.91 47.42 -14.64
C THR A 84 8.07 47.58 -15.63
N VAL A 85 8.92 46.55 -15.75
CA VAL A 85 9.59 46.19 -17.02
C VAL A 85 9.56 44.67 -17.22
N THR A 86 9.13 44.23 -18.41
CA THR A 86 9.17 42.82 -18.85
C THR A 86 10.41 42.52 -19.69
N GLY A 87 11.18 41.48 -19.33
CA GLY A 87 12.34 41.01 -20.11
C GLY A 87 12.08 39.70 -20.85
N LYS A 88 11.88 39.77 -22.18
CA LYS A 88 12.02 38.66 -23.13
C LYS A 88 13.34 38.82 -23.91
N TRP A 89 13.60 37.87 -24.83
CA TRP A 89 14.65 37.89 -25.86
C TRP A 89 16.05 37.44 -25.38
N TRP A 90 16.93 36.89 -26.24
CA TRP A 90 16.81 36.54 -27.68
C TRP A 90 17.49 35.18 -28.00
N LEU A 91 17.49 34.77 -29.28
CA LEU A 91 18.22 33.60 -29.78
C LEU A 91 19.72 33.90 -30.02
N GLY A 92 20.47 32.92 -30.54
CA GLY A 92 21.83 33.11 -31.05
C GLY A 92 22.21 32.07 -32.10
N GLU A 93 21.85 32.31 -33.37
CA GLU A 93 22.51 31.67 -34.51
C GLU A 93 23.69 32.54 -34.97
N HIS A 94 24.81 31.92 -35.32
CA HIS A 94 25.79 32.50 -36.26
C HIS A 94 26.52 31.36 -37.01
N ARG A 95 27.06 31.68 -38.20
CA ARG A 95 27.43 30.70 -39.23
C ARG A 95 28.71 31.13 -39.96
N ALA A 96 29.58 30.15 -40.24
CA ALA A 96 30.68 30.14 -41.20
C ALA A 96 31.85 31.13 -41.05
N MET A 97 33.05 30.56 -41.01
CA MET A 97 34.27 30.95 -41.76
C MET A 97 34.96 29.63 -42.19
N ASP A 98 35.79 29.66 -43.22
CA ASP A 98 36.27 28.46 -43.95
C ASP A 98 37.79 28.52 -44.25
N GLU A 99 38.33 27.45 -44.86
CA GLU A 99 39.71 27.25 -45.34
C GLU A 99 40.81 27.03 -44.25
N GLY A 100 41.74 26.06 -44.37
CA GLY A 100 41.82 24.89 -45.26
C GLY A 100 43.25 24.33 -45.44
N SER A 101 43.46 22.99 -45.40
CA SER A 101 44.72 22.34 -45.87
C SER A 101 44.65 20.81 -46.16
N VAL A 102 44.24 20.48 -47.38
CA VAL A 102 44.66 19.34 -48.25
C VAL A 102 45.11 17.99 -47.63
N GLY A 103 44.35 16.93 -47.94
CA GLY A 103 44.78 15.52 -48.02
C GLY A 103 43.92 14.75 -49.03
N ARG A 104 44.46 13.77 -49.79
CA ARG A 104 43.75 13.09 -50.91
C ARG A 104 43.12 11.74 -50.52
N GLY A 105 41.97 11.41 -51.14
CA GLY A 105 41.28 10.10 -51.07
C GLY A 105 41.89 9.02 -51.98
N PRO A 106 41.14 8.03 -52.52
CA PRO A 106 39.68 7.96 -52.77
C PRO A 106 38.93 7.09 -51.71
N ASP A 107 37.62 6.77 -51.77
CA ASP A 107 36.66 6.73 -52.90
C ASP A 107 35.19 6.96 -52.46
N PRO A 108 34.43 7.92 -53.04
CA PRO A 108 33.05 8.21 -52.68
C PRO A 108 32.02 7.58 -53.65
N GLY A 109 32.11 6.27 -53.89
CA GLY A 109 31.23 5.55 -54.83
C GLY A 109 29.88 5.07 -54.28
N THR A 110 29.65 5.18 -52.97
CA THR A 110 28.47 4.61 -52.30
C THR A 110 27.64 5.71 -51.65
N GLU A 111 26.39 5.90 -52.09
CA GLU A 111 25.44 6.73 -51.34
C GLU A 111 25.24 6.13 -49.94
N PRO A 112 25.36 6.91 -48.85
CA PRO A 112 24.96 6.45 -47.53
C PRO A 112 23.45 6.26 -47.52
N GLY A 113 23.01 5.01 -47.65
CA GLY A 113 21.59 4.65 -47.61
C GLY A 113 20.90 5.28 -46.38
N PRO A 114 19.66 5.78 -46.53
CA PRO A 114 19.04 6.65 -45.54
C PRO A 114 19.05 6.00 -44.16
N ALA A 115 19.66 6.70 -43.19
CA ALA A 115 19.79 6.20 -41.82
C ALA A 115 18.41 5.78 -41.29
N PRO A 116 18.29 4.58 -40.66
CA PRO A 116 17.00 4.06 -40.24
C PRO A 116 16.33 5.05 -39.30
N ALA A 117 15.12 5.50 -39.68
CA ALA A 117 14.46 6.62 -39.04
C ALA A 117 14.15 6.34 -37.56
N SER A 118 14.99 6.85 -36.67
CA SER A 118 14.92 6.70 -35.21
C SER A 118 13.83 7.59 -34.58
N GLY A 119 12.66 7.60 -35.22
CA GLY A 119 11.55 8.53 -34.96
C GLY A 119 10.17 7.89 -35.05
N GLU A 120 10.04 6.56 -34.90
CA GLU A 120 8.73 5.93 -34.75
C GLU A 120 8.04 6.50 -33.49
N SER A 121 7.02 7.33 -33.71
CA SER A 121 6.31 7.98 -32.61
C SER A 121 5.52 6.92 -31.83
N PRO A 122 5.67 6.82 -30.49
CA PRO A 122 5.09 5.73 -29.71
C PRO A 122 3.60 5.54 -29.98
N THR A 123 3.22 4.37 -30.48
CA THR A 123 1.83 4.08 -30.86
C THR A 123 0.89 4.28 -29.66
N PRO A 124 -0.20 5.07 -29.78
CA PRO A 124 -1.04 5.42 -28.65
C PRO A 124 -1.59 4.19 -27.91
N ARG A 125 -1.13 3.95 -26.68
CA ARG A 125 -1.58 2.83 -25.85
C ARG A 125 -2.95 3.12 -25.22
N THR A 126 -3.99 3.21 -26.05
CA THR A 126 -5.37 3.51 -25.65
C THR A 126 -5.88 2.61 -24.52
N GLY A 127 -5.50 1.33 -24.51
CA GLY A 127 -5.80 0.40 -23.41
C GLY A 127 -5.17 0.82 -22.07
N THR A 128 -3.88 1.18 -22.06
CA THR A 128 -3.21 1.72 -20.87
C THR A 128 -3.84 3.02 -20.40
N ARG A 129 -4.17 3.93 -21.34
CA ARG A 129 -4.85 5.19 -21.03
C ARG A 129 -6.23 4.94 -20.40
N LEU A 130 -6.98 3.95 -20.88
CA LEU A 130 -8.24 3.51 -20.30
C LEU A 130 -8.07 2.95 -18.87
N VAL A 131 -7.04 2.13 -18.61
CA VAL A 131 -6.74 1.62 -17.26
C VAL A 131 -6.44 2.77 -16.28
N LEU A 132 -5.59 3.73 -16.67
CA LEU A 132 -5.23 4.85 -15.81
C LEU A 132 -6.43 5.79 -15.60
N ALA A 133 -7.16 6.14 -16.67
CA ALA A 133 -8.32 7.02 -16.60
C ALA A 133 -9.50 6.40 -15.81
N ALA A 134 -9.80 5.11 -16.00
CA ALA A 134 -10.82 4.42 -15.20
C ALA A 134 -10.45 4.35 -13.72
N GLY A 135 -9.16 4.12 -13.42
CA GLY A 135 -8.65 4.18 -12.04
C GLY A 135 -8.87 5.54 -11.40
N VAL A 136 -8.54 6.64 -12.10
CA VAL A 136 -8.82 8.03 -11.66
C VAL A 136 -10.31 8.29 -11.49
N LEU A 137 -11.14 7.91 -12.47
CA LEU A 137 -12.59 8.10 -12.41
C LEU A 137 -13.20 7.43 -11.17
N PHE A 138 -12.86 6.17 -10.90
CA PHE A 138 -13.37 5.46 -9.72
C PHE A 138 -12.83 6.03 -8.40
N GLY A 139 -11.64 6.63 -8.39
CA GLY A 139 -11.14 7.36 -7.22
C GLY A 139 -11.89 8.66 -6.94
N LEU A 140 -12.19 9.44 -7.99
CA LEU A 140 -13.02 10.65 -7.88
C LEU A 140 -14.46 10.31 -7.46
N VAL A 141 -15.03 9.21 -7.97
CA VAL A 141 -16.33 8.67 -7.53
C VAL A 141 -16.27 8.24 -6.06
N HIS A 142 -15.21 7.55 -5.62
CA HIS A 142 -15.02 7.17 -4.22
C HIS A 142 -14.90 8.39 -3.28
N LEU A 143 -14.19 9.44 -3.70
CA LEU A 143 -14.10 10.71 -2.97
C LEU A 143 -15.47 11.38 -2.84
N ALA A 144 -16.21 11.53 -3.95
CA ALA A 144 -17.53 12.14 -3.96
C ALA A 144 -18.55 11.35 -3.13
N TYR A 145 -18.57 10.02 -3.28
CA TYR A 145 -19.43 9.14 -2.50
C TYR A 145 -19.13 9.21 -1.00
N THR A 146 -17.85 9.14 -0.60
CA THR A 146 -17.48 9.19 0.81
C THR A 146 -17.81 10.57 1.41
N ALA A 147 -17.55 11.66 0.70
CA ALA A 147 -17.90 13.00 1.16
C ALA A 147 -19.43 13.21 1.33
N ALA A 148 -20.24 12.68 0.41
CA ALA A 148 -21.70 12.87 0.42
C ALA A 148 -22.45 11.89 1.34
N VAL A 149 -22.03 10.62 1.39
CA VAL A 149 -22.78 9.53 2.04
C VAL A 149 -22.13 9.08 3.35
N ARG A 150 -20.82 9.28 3.52
CA ARG A 150 -20.06 8.84 4.71
C ARG A 150 -19.09 9.93 5.22
N PRO A 151 -19.54 11.18 5.47
CA PRO A 151 -18.65 12.29 5.85
C PRO A 151 -17.84 12.00 7.12
N GLY A 152 -18.39 11.26 8.09
CA GLY A 152 -17.67 10.79 9.29
C GLY A 152 -16.63 9.69 9.06
N ALA A 153 -16.33 9.32 7.81
CA ALA A 153 -15.17 8.50 7.46
C ALA A 153 -13.98 9.35 6.98
N VAL A 154 -14.17 10.64 6.69
CA VAL A 154 -13.07 11.56 6.35
C VAL A 154 -12.14 11.69 7.56
N ALA A 155 -10.84 11.63 7.33
CA ALA A 155 -9.78 11.66 8.35
C ALA A 155 -9.77 10.52 9.40
N LEU A 156 -10.63 9.50 9.28
CA LEU A 156 -10.83 8.47 10.32
C LEU A 156 -9.56 7.74 10.78
N ASP A 157 -8.65 7.39 9.86
CA ASP A 157 -7.37 6.77 10.21
C ASP A 157 -6.35 7.82 10.70
N PHE A 158 -6.45 9.06 10.24
CA PHE A 158 -5.60 10.16 10.71
C PHE A 158 -5.93 10.57 12.14
N GLU A 159 -7.21 10.56 12.55
CA GLU A 159 -7.62 10.82 13.93
C GLU A 159 -6.97 9.82 14.91
N VAL A 160 -6.81 8.55 14.51
CA VAL A 160 -6.08 7.54 15.30
C VAL A 160 -4.60 7.89 15.47
N TYR A 161 -3.93 8.43 14.44
CA TYR A 161 -2.53 8.87 14.58
C TYR A 161 -2.39 10.15 15.40
N TYR A 162 -3.26 11.12 15.16
CA TYR A 162 -3.26 12.43 15.81
C TYR A 162 -3.54 12.27 17.32
N PHE A 163 -4.56 11.48 17.68
CA PHE A 163 -4.89 11.18 19.07
C PHE A 163 -3.79 10.37 19.78
N ALA A 164 -3.14 9.43 19.09
CA ALA A 164 -2.00 8.70 19.65
C ALA A 164 -0.82 9.64 19.98
N ALA A 165 -0.57 10.63 19.12
CA ALA A 165 0.44 11.67 19.34
C ALA A 165 0.09 12.59 20.51
N GLU A 166 -1.16 13.07 20.61
CA GLU A 166 -1.62 13.86 21.78
C GLU A 166 -1.58 13.04 23.09
N THR A 167 -1.98 11.77 23.05
CA THR A 167 -1.98 10.88 24.22
C THR A 167 -0.58 10.65 24.76
N VAL A 168 0.41 10.43 23.87
CA VAL A 168 1.83 10.34 24.25
C VAL A 168 2.35 11.66 24.86
N LEU A 169 1.99 12.80 24.28
CA LEU A 169 2.37 14.12 24.82
C LEU A 169 1.75 14.39 26.21
N ALA A 170 0.57 13.83 26.47
CA ALA A 170 -0.09 13.88 27.78
C ALA A 170 0.43 12.84 28.79
N GLY A 171 1.40 11.99 28.41
CA GLY A 171 1.93 10.91 29.26
C GLY A 171 1.00 9.69 29.40
N GLY A 172 0.03 9.53 28.49
CA GLY A 172 -0.88 8.40 28.45
C GLY A 172 -0.35 7.19 27.63
N PRO A 173 -1.07 6.06 27.65
CA PRO A 173 -0.68 4.84 26.94
C PRO A 173 -0.86 4.97 25.42
N LEU A 174 0.08 4.43 24.65
CA LEU A 174 0.08 4.47 23.18
C LEU A 174 -0.86 3.42 22.52
N TYR A 175 -1.18 2.34 23.24
CA TYR A 175 -2.01 1.24 22.75
C TYR A 175 -3.25 1.03 23.63
N GLY A 176 -4.21 0.24 23.15
CA GLY A 176 -5.46 -0.05 23.86
C GLY A 176 -6.52 1.07 23.88
N VAL A 177 -6.21 2.28 23.37
CA VAL A 177 -7.13 3.44 23.39
C VAL A 177 -7.61 3.81 21.98
N SER A 178 -8.92 4.06 21.83
CA SER A 178 -9.54 4.53 20.59
C SER A 178 -10.05 5.97 20.75
N PRO A 179 -9.75 6.91 19.82
CA PRO A 179 -10.30 8.27 19.85
C PRO A 179 -11.83 8.33 19.67
N VAL A 180 -12.39 7.34 18.98
CA VAL A 180 -13.79 7.34 18.52
C VAL A 180 -14.66 6.32 19.26
N GLY A 181 -14.13 5.68 20.32
CA GLY A 181 -14.85 4.68 21.11
C GLY A 181 -15.16 3.39 20.35
N VAL A 182 -14.27 2.99 19.42
CA VAL A 182 -14.44 1.79 18.59
C VAL A 182 -13.18 0.91 18.72
N ASP A 183 -13.34 -0.25 19.37
CA ASP A 183 -12.23 -1.07 19.90
C ASP A 183 -11.16 -1.50 18.88
N TYR A 184 -11.50 -1.57 17.58
CA TYR A 184 -10.53 -1.90 16.51
C TYR A 184 -9.85 -0.67 15.88
N LEU A 185 -10.39 0.53 16.08
CA LEU A 185 -9.83 1.82 15.65
C LEU A 185 -8.90 2.36 16.74
N VAL A 186 -7.85 1.58 17.02
CA VAL A 186 -6.76 1.88 17.96
C VAL A 186 -5.42 1.90 17.22
N TYR A 187 -4.44 2.60 17.76
CA TYR A 187 -3.11 2.70 17.18
C TYR A 187 -2.46 1.30 16.96
N ALA A 188 -1.72 1.14 15.87
CA ALA A 188 -1.44 -0.17 15.25
C ALA A 188 -0.01 -0.33 14.70
N TYR A 189 0.90 0.59 15.02
CA TYR A 189 2.18 0.78 14.36
C TYR A 189 3.31 0.79 15.42
N PRO A 190 4.59 0.50 15.08
CA PRO A 190 5.65 0.43 16.09
C PRO A 190 5.85 1.77 16.83
N PRO A 191 6.26 1.77 18.11
CA PRO A 191 6.18 2.96 18.97
C PRO A 191 6.84 4.21 18.38
N LEU A 192 8.04 4.06 17.81
CA LEU A 192 8.80 5.15 17.19
C LEU A 192 8.03 5.90 16.09
N THR A 193 7.08 5.24 15.41
CA THR A 193 6.35 5.85 14.29
C THR A 193 5.35 6.91 14.73
N VAL A 194 4.99 7.00 16.02
CA VAL A 194 4.15 8.09 16.55
C VAL A 194 4.88 9.43 16.51
N LEU A 195 6.22 9.43 16.55
CA LEU A 195 7.04 10.64 16.46
C LEU A 195 6.84 11.40 15.13
N ALA A 196 6.46 10.70 14.05
CA ALA A 196 6.13 11.32 12.77
C ALA A 196 4.84 12.16 12.81
N PHE A 197 3.98 11.94 13.83
CA PHE A 197 2.70 12.62 14.01
C PHE A 197 2.75 13.74 15.07
N LEU A 198 3.76 13.78 15.95
CA LEU A 198 3.94 14.86 16.92
C LEU A 198 3.96 16.28 16.31
N PRO A 199 4.56 16.55 15.13
CA PRO A 199 4.52 17.90 14.54
C PRO A 199 3.12 18.36 14.14
N PHE A 200 2.18 17.42 13.96
CA PHE A 200 0.82 17.70 13.54
C PHE A 200 -0.08 18.17 14.69
N THR A 201 0.22 17.81 15.94
CA THR A 201 -0.54 18.29 17.13
C THR A 201 -0.31 19.76 17.46
N LEU A 202 0.64 20.41 16.76
CA LEU A 202 0.82 21.86 16.76
C LEU A 202 -0.25 22.60 15.94
N LEU A 203 -1.10 21.88 15.21
CA LEU A 203 -2.14 22.39 14.33
C LEU A 203 -3.51 21.86 14.77
N PRO A 204 -4.61 22.63 14.63
CA PRO A 204 -5.96 22.11 14.86
C PRO A 204 -6.23 20.84 14.02
N PRO A 205 -6.93 19.81 14.53
CA PRO A 205 -7.01 18.48 13.90
C PRO A 205 -7.37 18.48 12.40
N PHE A 206 -8.28 19.35 11.97
CA PHE A 206 -8.65 19.47 10.55
C PHE A 206 -7.52 20.08 9.68
N VAL A 207 -6.78 21.06 10.20
CA VAL A 207 -5.61 21.65 9.52
C VAL A 207 -4.45 20.66 9.49
N ALA A 208 -4.28 19.91 10.59
CA ALA A 208 -3.34 18.81 10.68
C ALA A 208 -3.62 17.72 9.62
N TYR A 209 -4.89 17.31 9.49
CA TYR A 209 -5.34 16.38 8.44
C TYR A 209 -5.06 16.93 7.04
N LEU A 210 -5.41 18.19 6.74
CA LEU A 210 -5.13 18.79 5.42
C LEU A 210 -3.62 18.81 5.09
N ALA A 211 -2.76 19.11 6.08
CA ALA A 211 -1.31 19.03 5.90
C ALA A 211 -0.84 17.58 5.63
N PHE A 212 -1.43 16.59 6.30
CA PHE A 212 -1.13 15.17 6.08
C PHE A 212 -1.65 14.64 4.73
N THR A 213 -2.80 15.13 4.26
CA THR A 213 -3.31 14.90 2.90
C THR A 213 -2.36 15.51 1.85
N ALA A 214 -1.86 16.73 2.07
CA ALA A 214 -0.87 17.35 1.19
C ALA A 214 0.44 16.55 1.12
N LEU A 215 0.92 16.01 2.25
CA LEU A 215 2.08 15.11 2.30
C LEU A 215 1.83 13.80 1.54
N ASN A 216 0.64 13.21 1.65
CA ASN A 216 0.24 12.02 0.89
C ASN A 216 0.20 12.28 -0.62
N LEU A 217 -0.38 13.41 -1.04
CA LEU A 217 -0.41 13.82 -2.46
C LEU A 217 1.00 14.09 -2.99
N ALA A 218 1.86 14.76 -2.22
CA ALA A 218 3.27 14.96 -2.58
C ALA A 218 4.03 13.62 -2.72
N ALA A 219 3.76 12.65 -1.84
CA ALA A 219 4.33 11.30 -1.97
C ALA A 219 3.86 10.58 -3.25
N GLY A 220 2.57 10.70 -3.60
CA GLY A 220 2.00 10.18 -4.86
C GLY A 220 2.61 10.85 -6.11
N LEU A 221 2.84 12.16 -6.09
CA LEU A 221 3.51 12.90 -7.16
C LEU A 221 4.99 12.49 -7.31
N LEU A 222 5.72 12.33 -6.20
CA LEU A 222 7.10 11.81 -6.23
C LEU A 222 7.15 10.37 -6.74
N ALA A 223 6.20 9.53 -6.35
CA ALA A 223 6.09 8.16 -6.85
C ALA A 223 5.88 8.16 -8.38
N ALA A 224 4.91 8.92 -8.89
CA ALA A 224 4.71 9.11 -10.33
C ALA A 224 5.97 9.61 -11.04
N ARG A 225 6.68 10.61 -10.49
CA ARG A 225 7.92 11.12 -11.08
C ARG A 225 9.03 10.07 -11.12
N LEU A 226 9.14 9.20 -10.11
CA LEU A 226 10.08 8.08 -10.11
C LEU A 226 9.67 6.98 -11.10
N LEU A 227 8.38 6.72 -11.30
CA LEU A 227 7.87 5.75 -12.28
C LEU A 227 8.11 6.23 -13.72
N LEU A 228 7.89 7.51 -14.00
CA LEU A 228 8.25 8.11 -15.29
C LEU A 228 9.76 8.04 -15.51
N ALA A 229 10.58 8.43 -14.52
CA ALA A 229 12.03 8.28 -14.59
C ALA A 229 12.52 6.81 -14.59
N TYR A 230 11.67 5.84 -14.28
CA TYR A 230 11.93 4.41 -14.45
C TYR A 230 11.68 3.99 -15.89
N LEU A 231 10.53 4.35 -16.47
CA LEU A 231 10.19 4.06 -17.87
C LEU A 231 11.09 4.79 -18.88
N ASP A 232 11.43 6.05 -18.62
CA ASP A 232 12.34 6.86 -19.43
C ASP A 232 13.73 6.17 -19.54
N ARG A 233 14.21 5.44 -18.51
CA ARG A 233 15.46 4.64 -18.56
C ARG A 233 15.36 3.36 -19.40
N TYR A 234 14.15 2.87 -19.68
CA TYR A 234 13.92 1.68 -20.51
C TYR A 234 13.56 2.03 -21.96
N GLY A 235 13.92 3.23 -22.41
CA GLY A 235 13.58 3.74 -23.74
C GLY A 235 12.08 4.01 -23.95
N ARG A 236 11.24 3.82 -22.91
CA ARG A 236 9.78 3.99 -22.98
C ARG A 236 9.41 5.44 -22.62
N GLY A 237 9.93 6.39 -23.41
CA GLY A 237 9.61 7.81 -23.29
C GLY A 237 8.12 8.06 -23.54
N LEU A 238 7.40 8.50 -22.51
CA LEU A 238 5.95 8.70 -22.57
C LEU A 238 5.56 10.11 -23.05
N ASP A 239 4.45 10.23 -23.77
CA ASP A 239 3.91 11.52 -24.21
C ASP A 239 3.29 12.34 -23.05
N ARG A 240 2.86 13.57 -23.34
CA ARG A 240 2.29 14.48 -22.31
C ARG A 240 1.01 13.94 -21.68
N VAL A 241 0.19 13.18 -22.41
CA VAL A 241 -1.09 12.62 -21.94
C VAL A 241 -0.83 11.43 -21.03
N ASP A 242 0.03 10.50 -21.45
CA ASP A 242 0.44 9.35 -20.63
C ASP A 242 1.17 9.80 -19.36
N ARG A 243 2.07 10.79 -19.44
CA ARG A 243 2.72 11.38 -18.25
C ARG A 243 1.69 12.00 -17.28
N ALA A 244 0.72 12.75 -17.79
CA ALA A 244 -0.35 13.33 -16.97
C ALA A 244 -1.25 12.26 -16.32
N LEU A 245 -1.59 11.20 -17.07
CA LEU A 245 -2.37 10.08 -16.55
C LEU A 245 -1.63 9.29 -15.47
N VAL A 246 -0.30 9.13 -15.55
CA VAL A 246 0.50 8.51 -14.49
C VAL A 246 0.50 9.36 -13.21
N TYR A 247 0.68 10.69 -13.30
CA TYR A 247 0.55 11.58 -12.14
C TYR A 247 -0.85 11.53 -11.52
N ALA A 248 -1.89 11.62 -12.35
CA ALA A 248 -3.29 11.56 -11.91
C ALA A 248 -3.61 10.20 -11.28
N PHE A 249 -3.16 9.08 -11.85
CA PHE A 249 -3.39 7.75 -11.28
C PHE A 249 -2.72 7.58 -9.91
N CYS A 250 -1.47 8.01 -9.74
CA CYS A 250 -0.76 7.87 -8.46
C CYS A 250 -1.29 8.78 -7.33
N THR A 251 -2.18 9.73 -7.62
CA THR A 251 -2.72 10.70 -6.65
C THR A 251 -4.24 10.65 -6.49
N LEU A 252 -4.97 10.36 -7.57
CA LEU A 252 -6.44 10.42 -7.67
C LEU A 252 -7.10 9.07 -7.98
N SER A 253 -6.35 7.98 -8.15
CA SER A 253 -6.97 6.67 -8.44
C SER A 253 -7.77 6.11 -7.26
N VAL A 254 -8.65 5.15 -7.55
CA VAL A 254 -9.36 4.29 -6.58
C VAL A 254 -8.44 3.64 -5.55
N HIS A 255 -7.15 3.50 -5.83
CA HIS A 255 -6.14 3.00 -4.89
C HIS A 255 -5.59 4.12 -3.99
N ALA A 256 -5.33 5.32 -4.55
CA ALA A 256 -4.83 6.47 -3.82
C ALA A 256 -5.90 7.14 -2.93
N MET A 257 -7.09 7.34 -3.48
CA MET A 257 -8.15 8.17 -2.88
C MET A 257 -8.60 7.72 -1.49
N PRO A 258 -8.80 6.42 -1.19
CA PRO A 258 -9.13 6.00 0.17
C PRO A 258 -7.98 6.29 1.16
N SER A 259 -6.71 6.27 0.70
CA SER A 259 -5.57 6.67 1.54
C SER A 259 -5.59 8.16 1.87
N THR A 260 -5.94 9.03 0.92
CA THR A 260 -6.06 10.47 1.19
C THR A 260 -7.31 10.84 1.96
N VAL A 261 -8.43 10.13 1.76
CA VAL A 261 -9.75 10.43 2.38
C VAL A 261 -9.80 9.96 3.84
N PHE A 262 -9.36 8.73 4.13
CA PHE A 262 -9.28 8.27 5.52
C PHE A 262 -8.02 8.82 6.23
N GLY A 263 -7.03 9.26 5.47
CA GLY A 263 -5.76 9.79 5.99
C GLY A 263 -4.79 8.68 6.42
N GLN A 264 -4.56 7.68 5.58
CA GLN A 264 -3.61 6.59 5.81
C GLN A 264 -2.17 6.94 5.37
N VAL A 265 -1.19 6.17 5.84
CA VAL A 265 0.24 6.27 5.49
C VAL A 265 0.63 5.61 4.16
N ASN A 266 -0.31 5.08 3.38
CA ASN A 266 0.03 4.13 2.32
C ASN A 266 0.69 4.77 1.07
N LEU A 267 0.48 6.05 0.76
CA LEU A 267 1.18 6.70 -0.35
C LEU A 267 2.67 6.96 -0.04
N PRO A 268 3.06 7.39 1.18
CA PRO A 268 4.45 7.28 1.65
C PRO A 268 5.04 5.87 1.56
N LEU A 269 4.30 4.81 1.92
CA LEU A 269 4.75 3.42 1.75
C LEU A 269 4.95 3.03 0.28
N ALA A 270 4.04 3.47 -0.60
CA ALA A 270 4.15 3.27 -2.04
C ALA A 270 5.38 4.00 -2.63
N LEU A 271 5.63 5.25 -2.22
CA LEU A 271 6.83 5.99 -2.59
C LEU A 271 8.10 5.25 -2.13
N ALA A 272 8.13 4.75 -0.89
CA ALA A 272 9.27 3.99 -0.37
C ALA A 272 9.53 2.69 -1.17
N LEU A 273 8.48 1.95 -1.56
CA LEU A 273 8.62 0.81 -2.47
C LEU A 273 9.07 1.22 -3.88
N VAL A 274 8.47 2.24 -4.47
CA VAL A 274 8.81 2.76 -5.81
C VAL A 274 10.28 3.20 -5.85
N ALA A 275 10.76 3.91 -4.83
CA ALA A 275 12.16 4.27 -4.68
C ALA A 275 13.06 3.05 -4.45
N GLY A 276 12.67 2.15 -3.54
CA GLY A 276 13.40 0.92 -3.21
C GLY A 276 13.68 0.06 -4.43
N PHE A 277 12.66 -0.31 -5.19
CA PHE A 277 12.83 -1.06 -6.44
C PHE A 277 13.60 -0.23 -7.49
N SER A 278 13.35 1.06 -7.64
CA SER A 278 14.06 1.92 -8.63
C SER A 278 15.55 2.09 -8.35
N TRP A 279 15.97 2.04 -7.07
CA TRP A 279 17.38 2.11 -6.69
C TRP A 279 18.05 0.73 -6.72
N LEU A 280 17.32 -0.34 -6.37
CA LEU A 280 17.76 -1.74 -6.56
C LEU A 280 17.97 -2.10 -8.03
N ASP A 281 17.22 -1.44 -8.91
CA ASP A 281 17.34 -1.51 -10.36
C ASP A 281 18.63 -0.83 -10.84
N ARG A 282 18.86 0.43 -10.44
CA ARG A 282 20.10 1.18 -10.74
C ARG A 282 21.37 0.49 -10.25
N ALA A 283 21.35 -0.06 -9.03
CA ALA A 283 22.47 -0.77 -8.45
C ALA A 283 22.95 -1.98 -9.28
N ALA A 284 22.08 -2.56 -10.11
CA ALA A 284 22.46 -3.67 -10.98
C ALA A 284 22.99 -3.21 -12.36
N GLY A 285 22.62 -2.01 -12.81
CA GLY A 285 23.18 -1.43 -14.04
C GLY A 285 24.65 -1.07 -13.84
N THR A 286 24.98 -0.39 -12.74
CA THR A 286 26.35 0.02 -12.39
C THR A 286 27.33 -1.14 -12.32
N ASP A 287 26.90 -2.30 -11.81
CA ASP A 287 27.74 -3.49 -11.69
C ASP A 287 27.99 -4.16 -13.07
N THR A 288 27.18 -3.83 -14.08
CA THR A 288 27.31 -4.34 -15.46
C THR A 288 28.22 -3.46 -16.30
N ASP A 289 28.09 -2.13 -16.22
CA ASP A 289 28.94 -1.19 -16.96
C ASP A 289 30.42 -1.25 -16.55
N THR A 290 30.74 -1.75 -15.35
CA THR A 290 32.11 -2.01 -14.89
C THR A 290 32.70 -3.34 -15.40
N GLY A 291 31.95 -4.13 -16.17
CA GLY A 291 32.35 -5.46 -16.63
C GLY A 291 32.74 -5.51 -18.11
N ILE A 292 34.05 -5.63 -18.38
CA ILE A 292 34.63 -5.89 -19.70
C ILE A 292 34.48 -4.73 -20.70
N GLY A 293 35.23 -3.66 -20.46
CA GLY A 293 36.01 -3.07 -21.56
C GLY A 293 37.21 -3.99 -21.84
N SER A 294 37.54 -4.25 -23.11
CA SER A 294 38.64 -5.16 -23.49
C SER A 294 40.00 -4.48 -23.60
N ASP A 295 40.05 -3.16 -23.38
CA ASP A 295 41.29 -2.39 -23.37
C ASP A 295 42.02 -2.60 -22.03
N GLY A 296 43.36 -2.72 -22.11
CA GLY A 296 44.19 -2.98 -20.94
C GLY A 296 44.12 -1.87 -19.89
N PRO A 297 44.49 -2.14 -18.62
CA PRO A 297 44.47 -1.12 -17.58
C PRO A 297 45.41 0.02 -17.95
N ASP A 298 44.83 1.21 -18.18
CA ASP A 298 45.56 2.46 -18.32
C ASP A 298 46.34 2.74 -17.03
N PRO A 299 47.68 2.72 -17.05
CA PRO A 299 48.50 2.87 -15.86
C PRO A 299 48.51 4.30 -15.31
N ASP A 300 48.11 5.29 -16.11
CA ASP A 300 48.10 6.71 -15.75
C ASP A 300 46.71 7.21 -15.31
N ALA A 301 45.70 6.33 -15.29
CA ALA A 301 44.36 6.65 -14.82
C ALA A 301 44.31 6.86 -13.28
N PRO A 302 43.93 8.03 -12.76
CA PRO A 302 44.04 8.35 -11.34
C PRO A 302 43.05 7.56 -10.46
N ASP A 303 43.58 6.66 -9.63
CA ASP A 303 42.94 5.91 -8.53
C ASP A 303 41.44 5.57 -8.73
N GLY A 304 41.21 4.56 -9.58
CA GLY A 304 39.90 4.02 -9.95
C GLY A 304 39.03 3.57 -8.76
N SER A 305 38.26 4.50 -8.21
CA SER A 305 37.44 4.31 -7.00
C SER A 305 35.94 4.62 -7.19
N GLY A 306 35.53 5.07 -8.38
CA GLY A 306 34.15 5.49 -8.67
C GLY A 306 33.11 4.36 -8.68
N GLY A 307 33.07 3.58 -9.77
CA GLY A 307 31.92 2.73 -10.16
C GLY A 307 31.40 1.79 -9.06
N GLY A 308 32.29 1.01 -8.44
CA GLY A 308 31.91 0.06 -7.38
C GLY A 308 31.32 0.70 -6.12
N THR A 309 31.60 1.99 -5.85
CA THR A 309 31.01 2.67 -4.69
C THR A 309 29.58 3.12 -4.96
N ASP A 310 29.23 3.52 -6.19
CA ASP A 310 27.89 4.01 -6.51
C ASP A 310 26.85 2.90 -6.60
N GLY A 311 27.17 1.74 -7.21
CA GLY A 311 26.32 0.54 -7.12
C GLY A 311 26.07 0.14 -5.66
N GLY A 312 27.15 0.15 -4.87
CA GLY A 312 27.10 -0.09 -3.42
C GLY A 312 26.23 0.90 -2.64
N ARG A 313 26.22 2.19 -3.03
CA ARG A 313 25.36 3.25 -2.45
C ARG A 313 23.90 3.10 -2.86
N TRP A 314 23.61 2.79 -4.13
CA TRP A 314 22.24 2.56 -4.61
C TRP A 314 21.61 1.32 -3.95
N ALA A 315 22.37 0.23 -3.78
CA ALA A 315 21.89 -0.95 -3.08
C ALA A 315 21.56 -0.66 -1.60
N SER A 316 22.40 0.10 -0.89
CA SER A 316 22.12 0.50 0.49
C SER A 316 20.91 1.45 0.59
N ARG A 317 20.78 2.44 -0.32
CA ARG A 317 19.59 3.32 -0.41
C ARG A 317 18.30 2.52 -0.65
N ALA A 318 18.34 1.54 -1.55
CA ALA A 318 17.23 0.64 -1.80
C ALA A 318 16.81 -0.13 -0.54
N GLY A 319 17.80 -0.71 0.16
CA GLY A 319 17.59 -1.41 1.42
C GLY A 319 16.95 -0.53 2.48
N VAL A 320 17.42 0.71 2.68
CA VAL A 320 16.80 1.67 3.62
C VAL A 320 15.35 1.95 3.23
N ALA A 321 15.03 2.13 1.95
CA ALA A 321 13.66 2.39 1.52
C ALA A 321 12.71 1.20 1.77
N PHE A 322 13.15 -0.04 1.50
CA PHE A 322 12.40 -1.24 1.87
C PHE A 322 12.29 -1.40 3.39
N GLY A 323 13.36 -1.12 4.14
CA GLY A 323 13.41 -1.21 5.59
C GLY A 323 12.49 -0.21 6.28
N LEU A 324 12.43 1.04 5.82
CA LEU A 324 11.49 2.05 6.34
C LEU A 324 10.04 1.65 6.05
N ALA A 325 9.74 1.14 4.85
CA ALA A 325 8.39 0.66 4.53
C ALA A 325 7.98 -0.53 5.41
N ALA A 326 8.88 -1.50 5.58
CA ALA A 326 8.70 -2.70 6.40
C ALA A 326 8.66 -2.42 7.91
N PHE A 327 9.34 -1.37 8.37
CA PHE A 327 9.27 -0.91 9.75
C PHE A 327 7.92 -0.23 10.02
N VAL A 328 7.50 0.73 9.18
CA VAL A 328 6.23 1.44 9.40
C VAL A 328 5.04 0.49 9.32
N LYS A 329 5.04 -0.50 8.43
CA LYS A 329 3.95 -1.51 8.34
C LYS A 329 4.55 -2.85 7.97
N ALA A 330 4.08 -3.96 8.53
CA ALA A 330 4.82 -5.23 8.41
C ALA A 330 4.86 -5.85 7.00
N PHE A 331 3.83 -5.66 6.15
CA PHE A 331 3.72 -6.39 4.87
C PHE A 331 4.85 -6.15 3.84
N PRO A 332 5.50 -4.97 3.70
CA PRO A 332 6.63 -4.78 2.79
C PRO A 332 7.87 -5.57 3.17
N ALA A 333 7.95 -6.15 4.38
CA ALA A 333 9.04 -7.07 4.76
C ALA A 333 9.14 -8.27 3.80
N LEU A 334 8.00 -8.71 3.23
CA LEU A 334 7.97 -9.79 2.23
C LEU A 334 8.56 -9.37 0.87
N ALA A 335 8.78 -8.07 0.61
CA ALA A 335 9.64 -7.64 -0.49
C ALA A 335 11.11 -8.09 -0.30
N GLY A 336 11.52 -8.40 0.94
CA GLY A 336 12.79 -9.05 1.25
C GLY A 336 13.00 -10.39 0.54
N VAL A 337 11.92 -11.13 0.22
CA VAL A 337 12.01 -12.37 -0.57
C VAL A 337 12.58 -12.11 -1.97
N TRP A 338 12.25 -10.96 -2.58
CA TRP A 338 12.84 -10.54 -3.85
C TRP A 338 14.31 -10.13 -3.71
N LEU A 339 14.67 -9.42 -2.62
CA LEU A 339 16.06 -9.06 -2.35
C LEU A 339 16.94 -10.31 -2.20
N LEU A 340 16.44 -11.34 -1.52
CA LEU A 340 17.09 -12.66 -1.39
C LEU A 340 17.15 -13.38 -2.75
N ARG A 341 16.07 -13.40 -3.54
CA ARG A 341 16.03 -14.00 -4.90
C ARG A 341 16.97 -13.30 -5.90
N ARG A 342 17.29 -12.01 -5.69
CA ARG A 342 18.31 -11.25 -6.41
C ARG A 342 19.72 -11.32 -5.78
N ARG A 343 19.90 -12.00 -4.64
CA ARG A 343 21.15 -12.01 -3.85
C ARG A 343 21.67 -10.60 -3.51
N ALA A 344 20.77 -9.64 -3.31
CA ALA A 344 21.07 -8.23 -3.10
C ALA A 344 21.52 -7.95 -1.66
N TRP A 345 22.59 -8.61 -1.20
CA TRP A 345 22.97 -8.67 0.23
C TRP A 345 23.18 -7.29 0.88
N ARG A 346 23.71 -6.31 0.15
CA ARG A 346 23.84 -4.91 0.65
C ARG A 346 22.48 -4.25 0.93
N ALA A 347 21.47 -4.53 0.11
CA ALA A 347 20.11 -4.05 0.30
C ALA A 347 19.41 -4.81 1.45
N VAL A 348 19.61 -6.13 1.55
CA VAL A 348 19.12 -6.94 2.68
C VAL A 348 19.70 -6.42 4.01
N ALA A 349 21.01 -6.25 4.09
CA ALA A 349 21.69 -5.76 5.29
C ALA A 349 21.22 -4.35 5.68
N ALA A 350 21.08 -3.43 4.71
CA ALA A 350 20.57 -2.09 4.98
C ALA A 350 19.08 -2.09 5.40
N ALA A 351 18.24 -2.96 4.84
CA ALA A 351 16.84 -3.11 5.26
C ALA A 351 16.71 -3.66 6.68
N VAL A 352 17.48 -4.71 7.01
CA VAL A 352 17.53 -5.29 8.37
C VAL A 352 18.07 -4.28 9.37
N ALA A 353 19.17 -3.59 9.06
CA ALA A 353 19.73 -2.54 9.92
C ALA A 353 18.73 -1.40 10.18
N THR A 354 17.99 -0.98 9.15
CA THR A 354 16.94 0.05 9.28
C THR A 354 15.82 -0.41 10.24
N GLY A 355 15.34 -1.65 10.11
CA GLY A 355 14.34 -2.21 11.01
C GLY A 355 14.84 -2.36 12.46
N VAL A 356 16.06 -2.89 12.64
CA VAL A 356 16.69 -3.07 13.96
C VAL A 356 16.94 -1.73 14.65
N VAL A 357 17.44 -0.72 13.93
CA VAL A 357 17.61 0.65 14.47
C VAL A 357 16.25 1.28 14.80
N GLY A 358 15.23 1.08 13.97
CA GLY A 358 13.87 1.55 14.26
C GLY A 358 13.28 0.95 15.55
N VAL A 359 13.46 -0.36 15.76
CA VAL A 359 13.04 -1.04 17.01
C VAL A 359 13.88 -0.58 18.20
N GLY A 360 15.21 -0.47 18.04
CA GLY A 360 16.12 -0.01 19.10
C GLY A 360 15.84 1.43 19.55
N LEU A 361 15.60 2.35 18.61
CA LEU A 361 15.18 3.72 18.91
C LEU A 361 13.78 3.75 19.55
N GLY A 362 12.87 2.86 19.13
CA GLY A 362 11.56 2.70 19.77
C GLY A 362 11.69 2.28 21.24
N LEU A 363 12.52 1.28 21.54
CA LEU A 363 12.83 0.84 22.90
C LEU A 363 13.49 1.94 23.75
N LEU A 364 14.38 2.75 23.16
CA LEU A 364 15.04 3.86 23.85
C LEU A 364 14.10 5.04 24.15
N ALA A 365 13.13 5.30 23.27
CA ALA A 365 12.20 6.43 23.40
C ALA A 365 10.92 6.10 24.19
N PHE A 366 10.46 4.85 24.16
CA PHE A 366 9.17 4.41 24.75
C PHE A 366 9.30 3.26 25.76
N GLY A 367 10.50 2.74 25.97
CA GLY A 367 10.73 1.63 26.90
C GLY A 367 10.33 0.24 26.38
N PRO A 368 10.63 -0.80 27.17
CA PRO A 368 10.30 -2.19 26.82
C PRO A 368 8.79 -2.44 26.84
N ASP A 369 8.06 -1.90 27.82
CA ASP A 369 6.65 -2.22 28.04
C ASP A 369 5.76 -1.73 26.89
N THR A 370 5.98 -0.52 26.38
CA THR A 370 5.28 -0.02 25.18
C THR A 370 5.63 -0.83 23.94
N THR A 371 6.85 -1.37 23.85
CA THR A 371 7.25 -2.26 22.74
C THR A 371 6.65 -3.66 22.87
N LEU A 372 6.42 -4.14 24.10
CA LEU A 372 5.68 -5.37 24.37
C LEU A 372 4.19 -5.21 24.02
N ALA A 373 3.55 -4.14 24.47
CA ALA A 373 2.15 -3.80 24.15
C ALA A 373 1.90 -3.69 22.64
N TYR A 374 2.85 -3.11 21.88
CA TYR A 374 2.79 -3.14 20.41
C TYR A 374 2.64 -4.57 19.86
N VAL A 375 3.41 -5.53 20.40
CA VAL A 375 3.34 -6.94 19.96
C VAL A 375 2.06 -7.61 20.45
N THR A 376 1.72 -7.48 21.74
CA THR A 376 0.64 -8.26 22.39
C THR A 376 -0.76 -7.71 22.18
N GLU A 377 -0.91 -6.39 22.08
CA GLU A 377 -2.22 -5.71 21.99
C GLU A 377 -2.49 -5.18 20.58
N ALA A 378 -1.47 -4.63 19.91
CA ALA A 378 -1.68 -3.95 18.62
C ALA A 378 -1.46 -4.85 17.39
N LEU A 379 -0.49 -5.77 17.46
CA LEU A 379 -0.06 -6.62 16.34
C LEU A 379 -0.67 -8.03 16.37
N LEU A 380 -0.51 -8.78 17.47
CA LEU A 380 -0.98 -10.17 17.54
C LEU A 380 -2.51 -10.32 17.37
N PRO A 381 -3.38 -9.50 17.99
CA PRO A 381 -4.83 -9.60 17.77
C PRO A 381 -5.23 -9.32 16.31
N ARG A 382 -4.46 -8.51 15.58
CA ARG A 382 -4.65 -8.24 14.14
C ARG A 382 -4.14 -9.36 13.22
N ALA A 383 -3.54 -10.41 13.77
CA ALA A 383 -3.27 -11.67 13.06
C ALA A 383 -4.43 -12.69 13.20
N GLY A 384 -5.47 -12.40 13.98
CA GLY A 384 -6.66 -13.23 14.08
C GLY A 384 -7.47 -13.24 12.78
N ASP A 385 -7.84 -14.43 12.30
CA ASP A 385 -8.66 -14.64 11.10
C ASP A 385 -10.18 -14.74 11.42
N ASP A 386 -10.65 -14.17 12.53
CA ASP A 386 -12.04 -14.33 13.00
C ASP A 386 -13.08 -13.90 11.96
N ALA A 387 -12.75 -12.90 11.13
CA ALA A 387 -13.58 -12.45 10.01
C ALA A 387 -13.79 -13.53 8.92
N PHE A 388 -12.98 -14.58 8.88
CA PHE A 388 -13.07 -15.70 7.94
C PHE A 388 -13.73 -16.94 8.55
N ALA A 389 -14.01 -16.97 9.86
CA ALA A 389 -14.64 -18.10 10.53
C ALA A 389 -16.07 -18.34 9.98
N GLY A 390 -16.40 -19.57 9.60
CA GLY A 390 -17.68 -19.90 8.97
C GLY A 390 -17.83 -19.45 7.51
N GLY A 391 -16.81 -18.80 6.93
CA GLY A 391 -16.81 -18.26 5.57
C GLY A 391 -16.99 -16.74 5.53
N LEU A 392 -16.11 -16.05 4.81
CA LEU A 392 -16.09 -14.58 4.75
C LEU A 392 -17.39 -14.01 4.15
N ASP A 393 -17.96 -12.99 4.80
CA ASP A 393 -19.15 -12.29 4.29
C ASP A 393 -18.90 -11.62 2.92
N PRO A 394 -19.83 -11.71 1.95
CA PRO A 394 -19.73 -11.07 0.63
C PRO A 394 -19.41 -9.56 0.65
N GLY A 395 -19.94 -8.84 1.64
CA GLY A 395 -19.72 -7.40 1.85
C GLY A 395 -18.35 -7.07 2.44
N ALA A 396 -17.64 -8.03 3.04
CA ALA A 396 -16.33 -7.77 3.62
C ALA A 396 -15.33 -7.26 2.56
N ALA A 397 -14.40 -6.40 2.97
CA ALA A 397 -13.52 -5.68 2.05
C ALA A 397 -12.24 -6.44 1.62
N TYR A 398 -11.97 -7.64 2.15
CA TYR A 398 -10.66 -8.30 1.97
C TYR A 398 -10.38 -8.78 0.54
N VAL A 399 -9.16 -8.54 0.06
CA VAL A 399 -8.61 -8.99 -1.23
C VAL A 399 -7.51 -10.01 -0.96
N THR A 400 -7.89 -11.28 -0.84
CA THR A 400 -7.00 -12.36 -0.40
C THR A 400 -7.52 -13.72 -0.86
N VAL A 401 -6.62 -14.69 -1.11
CA VAL A 401 -7.00 -16.08 -1.37
C VAL A 401 -7.64 -16.76 -0.14
N ARG A 402 -7.52 -16.18 1.06
CA ARG A 402 -8.25 -16.62 2.25
C ARG A 402 -9.77 -16.50 2.08
N ARG A 403 -10.27 -15.58 1.24
CA ARG A 403 -11.71 -15.43 0.94
C ARG A 403 -12.30 -16.73 0.36
N PRO A 404 -11.89 -17.22 -0.83
CA PRO A 404 -12.45 -18.45 -1.38
C PRO A 404 -12.16 -19.67 -0.49
N LEU A 405 -11.00 -19.74 0.16
CA LEU A 405 -10.69 -20.83 1.09
C LEU A 405 -11.65 -20.87 2.28
N SER A 406 -12.01 -19.73 2.86
CA SER A 406 -12.97 -19.67 3.98
C SER A 406 -14.37 -20.13 3.57
N VAL A 407 -14.82 -19.82 2.35
CA VAL A 407 -16.16 -20.19 1.86
C VAL A 407 -16.21 -21.66 1.42
N LEU A 408 -15.12 -22.20 0.89
CA LEU A 408 -15.01 -23.61 0.51
C LEU A 408 -14.74 -24.53 1.72
N PHE A 409 -14.08 -24.01 2.76
CA PHE A 409 -13.69 -24.75 3.96
C PHE A 409 -14.05 -23.98 5.26
N PRO A 410 -15.34 -23.73 5.53
CA PRO A 410 -15.79 -22.85 6.64
C PRO A 410 -15.43 -23.34 8.05
N GLY A 411 -15.04 -24.62 8.19
CA GLY A 411 -14.52 -25.20 9.44
C GLY A 411 -13.00 -25.07 9.62
N TRP A 412 -12.27 -24.40 8.72
CA TRP A 412 -10.84 -24.17 8.87
C TRP A 412 -10.55 -22.96 9.77
N GLY A 413 -9.80 -23.18 10.85
CA GLY A 413 -9.25 -22.08 11.66
C GLY A 413 -8.09 -21.35 10.99
N SER A 414 -7.69 -20.21 11.58
CA SER A 414 -6.63 -19.29 11.11
C SER A 414 -5.38 -19.98 10.53
N LEU A 415 -4.82 -20.96 11.23
CA LEU A 415 -3.60 -21.66 10.79
C LEU A 415 -3.84 -22.47 9.50
N ALA A 416 -4.99 -23.12 9.35
CA ALA A 416 -5.34 -23.88 8.16
C ALA A 416 -5.64 -22.96 6.97
N LEU A 417 -6.35 -21.84 7.19
CA LEU A 417 -6.55 -20.80 6.17
C LEU A 417 -5.21 -20.18 5.74
N THR A 418 -4.29 -19.95 6.67
CA THR A 418 -2.93 -19.44 6.40
C THR A 418 -2.11 -20.44 5.59
N ALA A 419 -2.11 -21.73 5.97
CA ALA A 419 -1.41 -22.78 5.25
C ALA A 419 -1.98 -23.02 3.85
N GLY A 420 -3.31 -23.01 3.70
CA GLY A 420 -3.98 -23.07 2.40
C GLY A 420 -3.65 -21.87 1.52
N ALA A 421 -3.63 -20.66 2.09
CA ALA A 421 -3.25 -19.45 1.36
C ALA A 421 -1.80 -19.52 0.86
N PHE A 422 -0.88 -20.05 1.66
CA PHE A 422 0.50 -20.31 1.25
C PHE A 422 0.56 -21.36 0.12
N ALA A 423 -0.17 -22.47 0.26
CA ALA A 423 -0.22 -23.54 -0.73
C ALA A 423 -0.81 -23.10 -2.09
N VAL A 424 -1.69 -22.09 -2.12
CA VAL A 424 -2.21 -21.49 -3.35
C VAL A 424 -1.22 -20.47 -3.95
N VAL A 425 -0.63 -19.59 -3.14
CA VAL A 425 0.19 -18.47 -3.65
C VAL A 425 1.63 -18.86 -3.96
N ALA A 426 2.26 -19.70 -3.14
CA ALA A 426 3.67 -20.04 -3.27
C ALA A 426 4.02 -20.75 -4.60
N PRO A 427 3.20 -21.68 -5.15
CA PRO A 427 3.46 -22.27 -6.46
C PRO A 427 3.37 -21.26 -7.61
N VAL A 428 2.45 -20.29 -7.54
CA VAL A 428 2.28 -19.26 -8.57
C VAL A 428 3.47 -18.28 -8.59
N VAL A 429 3.87 -17.79 -7.41
CA VAL A 429 5.03 -16.90 -7.27
C VAL A 429 6.33 -17.64 -7.59
N GLY A 430 6.50 -18.87 -7.08
CA GLY A 430 7.65 -19.72 -7.35
C GLY A 430 7.80 -20.07 -8.83
N GLY A 431 6.69 -20.40 -9.51
CA GLY A 431 6.67 -20.68 -10.94
C GLY A 431 7.12 -19.48 -11.80
N LEU A 432 6.74 -18.25 -11.42
CA LEU A 432 7.28 -17.05 -12.04
C LEU A 432 8.76 -16.83 -11.70
N TYR A 433 9.19 -17.05 -10.45
CA TYR A 433 10.59 -16.92 -10.03
C TYR A 433 11.55 -17.92 -10.70
N VAL A 434 11.05 -19.09 -11.13
CA VAL A 434 11.82 -20.08 -11.91
C VAL A 434 11.92 -19.67 -13.38
N ARG A 435 10.89 -18.99 -13.93
CA ARG A 435 10.82 -18.60 -15.34
C ARG A 435 11.42 -17.23 -15.67
N LEU A 436 11.51 -16.33 -14.70
CA LEU A 436 12.04 -14.99 -14.93
C LEU A 436 13.57 -14.97 -14.91
N ASP A 437 14.15 -14.26 -15.87
CA ASP A 437 15.53 -13.77 -15.75
C ASP A 437 15.54 -12.38 -15.11
N ALA A 438 16.22 -12.25 -13.97
CA ALA A 438 16.38 -10.98 -13.25
C ALA A 438 17.44 -10.05 -13.88
N GLY A 439 18.21 -10.53 -14.87
CA GLY A 439 19.02 -9.71 -15.77
C GLY A 439 18.18 -8.87 -16.72
N THR A 440 17.03 -9.38 -17.19
CA THR A 440 16.10 -8.59 -18.02
C THR A 440 15.27 -7.54 -17.25
N PRO A 441 14.90 -6.40 -17.88
CA PRO A 441 13.95 -5.43 -17.32
C PRO A 441 12.58 -6.05 -17.03
N LEU A 442 12.08 -6.86 -17.97
CA LEU A 442 10.77 -7.52 -17.87
C LEU A 442 10.73 -8.50 -16.69
N GLY A 443 11.76 -9.34 -16.52
CA GLY A 443 11.84 -10.26 -15.40
C GLY A 443 11.98 -9.57 -14.05
N ARG A 444 12.61 -8.38 -13.97
CA ARG A 444 12.59 -7.54 -12.76
C ARG A 444 11.21 -6.98 -12.44
N LEU A 445 10.47 -6.48 -13.44
CA LEU A 445 9.09 -6.01 -13.26
C LEU A 445 8.12 -7.13 -12.88
N VAL A 446 8.22 -8.29 -13.56
CA VAL A 446 7.42 -9.48 -13.23
C VAL A 446 7.78 -10.03 -11.85
N GLY A 447 9.06 -9.99 -11.46
CA GLY A 447 9.52 -10.35 -10.12
C GLY A 447 8.92 -9.42 -9.05
N ALA A 448 8.99 -8.11 -9.26
CA ALA A 448 8.36 -7.12 -8.38
C ALA A 448 6.83 -7.33 -8.29
N TYR A 449 6.15 -7.62 -9.41
CA TYR A 449 4.72 -7.93 -9.43
C TYR A 449 4.43 -9.18 -8.59
N ALA A 450 5.09 -10.30 -8.88
CA ALA A 450 4.88 -11.56 -8.20
C ALA A 450 5.12 -11.44 -6.68
N THR A 451 6.12 -10.66 -6.28
CA THR A 451 6.44 -10.41 -4.87
C THR A 451 5.34 -9.62 -4.17
N VAL A 452 4.97 -8.44 -4.70
CA VAL A 452 4.07 -7.51 -4.00
C VAL A 452 2.61 -7.95 -4.15
N ALA A 453 2.19 -8.39 -5.34
CA ALA A 453 0.85 -8.94 -5.53
C ALA A 453 0.67 -10.26 -4.76
N GLY A 454 1.69 -11.13 -4.75
CA GLY A 454 1.68 -12.37 -3.98
C GLY A 454 1.55 -12.12 -2.48
N THR A 455 2.31 -11.16 -1.96
CA THR A 455 2.19 -10.67 -0.58
C THR A 455 0.77 -10.21 -0.25
N LEU A 456 0.17 -9.38 -1.11
CA LEU A 456 -1.16 -8.81 -0.88
C LEU A 456 -2.29 -9.84 -1.00
N VAL A 457 -2.19 -10.85 -1.88
CA VAL A 457 -3.22 -11.90 -1.94
C VAL A 457 -3.02 -13.01 -0.89
N PHE A 458 -1.81 -13.20 -0.35
CA PHE A 458 -1.54 -14.15 0.74
C PHE A 458 -2.03 -13.64 2.11
N LEU A 459 -1.71 -12.38 2.43
CA LEU A 459 -2.19 -11.72 3.65
C LEU A 459 -3.67 -11.32 3.51
N PRO A 460 -4.40 -11.11 4.62
CA PRO A 460 -5.74 -10.55 4.61
C PRO A 460 -5.69 -9.03 4.30
N SER A 461 -5.44 -8.68 3.04
CA SER A 461 -5.23 -7.30 2.60
C SER A 461 -6.53 -6.55 2.27
N PHE A 462 -6.49 -5.22 2.30
CA PHE A 462 -7.58 -4.32 1.87
C PHE A 462 -7.23 -3.59 0.55
N PRO A 463 -8.21 -3.16 -0.26
CA PRO A 463 -7.96 -2.53 -1.57
C PRO A 463 -7.12 -1.25 -1.50
N VAL A 464 -7.16 -0.52 -0.37
CA VAL A 464 -6.34 0.67 -0.10
C VAL A 464 -4.83 0.40 -0.10
N TYR A 465 -4.41 -0.87 -0.08
CA TYR A 465 -3.02 -1.29 -0.28
C TYR A 465 -2.64 -1.46 -1.76
N GLY A 466 -3.56 -1.23 -2.70
CA GLY A 466 -3.28 -1.29 -4.14
C GLY A 466 -2.18 -0.31 -4.60
N VAL A 467 -1.98 0.81 -3.89
CA VAL A 467 -0.92 1.79 -4.16
C VAL A 467 0.49 1.19 -4.19
N LEU A 468 0.71 0.09 -3.46
CA LEU A 468 2.00 -0.60 -3.38
C LEU A 468 2.36 -1.29 -4.71
N LEU A 469 1.37 -1.57 -5.56
CA LEU A 469 1.53 -2.18 -6.87
C LEU A 469 1.87 -1.17 -7.98
N TYR A 470 2.03 0.13 -7.68
CA TYR A 470 2.33 1.13 -8.70
C TYR A 470 3.61 0.85 -9.50
N LEU A 471 4.71 0.40 -8.86
CA LEU A 471 5.95 0.08 -9.60
C LEU A 471 5.89 -1.18 -10.47
N PRO A 472 5.26 -2.29 -10.08
CA PRO A 472 5.05 -3.35 -11.05
C PRO A 472 3.99 -3.00 -12.11
N VAL A 473 2.81 -2.49 -11.71
CA VAL A 473 1.66 -2.37 -12.62
C VAL A 473 1.81 -1.25 -13.65
N VAL A 474 2.20 -0.03 -13.25
CA VAL A 474 2.24 1.10 -14.19
C VAL A 474 3.26 0.86 -15.31
N PRO A 475 4.51 0.42 -15.05
CA PRO A 475 5.45 0.08 -16.11
C PRO A 475 5.06 -1.15 -16.94
N LEU A 476 4.46 -2.19 -16.36
CA LEU A 476 4.01 -3.36 -17.14
C LEU A 476 2.94 -2.99 -18.19
N LEU A 477 2.08 -1.99 -17.93
CA LEU A 477 1.16 -1.44 -18.93
C LEU A 477 1.87 -0.77 -20.13
N TYR A 478 3.10 -0.28 -19.97
CA TYR A 478 3.90 0.33 -21.04
C TYR A 478 4.97 -0.60 -21.64
N VAL A 479 5.30 -1.71 -20.97
CA VAL A 479 6.33 -2.68 -21.40
C VAL A 479 5.72 -3.96 -22.01
N LEU A 480 4.60 -4.47 -21.52
CA LEU A 480 4.00 -5.71 -22.05
C LEU A 480 3.41 -5.50 -23.45
N GLU A 481 3.43 -6.56 -24.27
CA GLU A 481 2.97 -6.56 -25.68
C GLU A 481 2.20 -7.84 -26.08
N GLY A 482 1.30 -7.72 -27.07
CA GLY A 482 0.47 -8.84 -27.57
C GLY A 482 -0.48 -9.46 -26.53
N ARG A 483 -0.64 -10.79 -26.55
CA ARG A 483 -1.59 -11.50 -25.66
C ARG A 483 -1.36 -11.22 -24.16
N ALA A 484 -0.10 -11.10 -23.74
CA ALA A 484 0.23 -10.76 -22.35
C ALA A 484 -0.27 -9.35 -21.96
N TYR A 485 -0.13 -8.36 -22.84
CA TYR A 485 -0.66 -7.01 -22.63
C TYR A 485 -2.19 -7.00 -22.54
N VAL A 486 -2.89 -7.69 -23.45
CA VAL A 486 -4.37 -7.77 -23.42
C VAL A 486 -4.88 -8.40 -22.13
N ALA A 487 -4.24 -9.48 -21.67
CA ALA A 487 -4.56 -10.08 -20.37
C ALA A 487 -4.25 -9.11 -19.21
N PHE A 488 -3.11 -8.41 -19.23
CA PHE A 488 -2.73 -7.47 -18.18
C PHE A 488 -3.68 -6.27 -18.10
N LEU A 489 -4.13 -5.74 -19.24
CA LEU A 489 -5.17 -4.71 -19.32
C LEU A 489 -6.47 -5.16 -18.67
N ALA A 490 -6.98 -6.34 -19.05
CA ALA A 490 -8.22 -6.89 -18.48
C ALA A 490 -8.09 -7.09 -16.97
N GLY A 491 -6.97 -7.62 -16.50
CA GLY A 491 -6.68 -7.78 -15.08
C GLY A 491 -6.57 -6.44 -14.34
N ALA A 492 -5.96 -5.42 -14.94
CA ALA A 492 -5.84 -4.08 -14.34
C ALA A 492 -7.18 -3.32 -14.30
N LEU A 493 -8.06 -3.50 -15.29
CA LEU A 493 -9.43 -2.97 -15.27
C LEU A 493 -10.26 -3.63 -14.17
N LEU A 494 -10.20 -4.96 -14.04
CA LEU A 494 -10.86 -5.70 -12.95
C LEU A 494 -10.27 -5.32 -11.57
N TRP A 495 -8.96 -5.07 -11.48
CA TRP A 495 -8.29 -4.59 -10.29
C TRP A 495 -8.82 -3.23 -9.82
N ASN A 496 -9.06 -2.30 -10.74
CA ASN A 496 -9.69 -1.01 -10.47
C ASN A 496 -11.16 -1.11 -9.99
N LEU A 497 -11.86 -2.22 -10.22
CA LEU A 497 -13.24 -2.44 -9.73
C LEU A 497 -13.24 -2.87 -8.24
N SER A 498 -12.77 -1.96 -7.38
CA SER A 498 -12.73 -2.12 -5.92
C SER A 498 -14.12 -1.93 -5.26
N VAL A 499 -15.08 -2.76 -5.64
CA VAL A 499 -16.47 -2.74 -5.12
C VAL A 499 -16.74 -3.91 -4.16
N ARG A 500 -17.52 -3.64 -3.10
CA ARG A 500 -18.11 -4.63 -2.18
C ARG A 500 -19.45 -5.14 -2.72
N PHE A 501 -19.93 -6.24 -2.15
CA PHE A 501 -21.30 -6.68 -2.37
C PHE A 501 -22.34 -5.63 -1.95
N ASP A 502 -22.11 -4.90 -0.85
CA ASP A 502 -23.02 -3.83 -0.41
C ASP A 502 -23.16 -2.68 -1.40
N ASP A 503 -22.07 -2.31 -2.06
CA ASP A 503 -22.07 -1.22 -3.05
C ASP A 503 -22.92 -1.64 -4.26
N VAL A 504 -22.71 -2.87 -4.74
CA VAL A 504 -23.50 -3.49 -5.83
C VAL A 504 -24.98 -3.63 -5.44
N ARG A 505 -25.29 -4.10 -4.23
CA ARG A 505 -26.65 -4.21 -3.72
C ARG A 505 -27.33 -2.84 -3.63
N THR A 506 -26.63 -1.82 -3.13
CA THR A 506 -27.17 -0.46 -2.99
C THR A 506 -27.47 0.17 -4.35
N VAL A 507 -26.59 -0.03 -5.35
CA VAL A 507 -26.84 0.43 -6.72
C VAL A 507 -28.01 -0.33 -7.36
N LEU A 508 -28.07 -1.66 -7.24
CA LEU A 508 -29.14 -2.46 -7.85
C LEU A 508 -30.51 -2.22 -7.21
N ALA A 509 -30.58 -2.00 -5.90
CA ALA A 509 -31.82 -1.64 -5.20
C ALA A 509 -32.41 -0.32 -5.72
N ALA A 510 -31.57 0.66 -6.09
CA ALA A 510 -32.01 1.91 -6.70
C ALA A 510 -32.67 1.74 -8.09
N PHE A 511 -32.51 0.57 -8.72
CA PHE A 511 -33.19 0.18 -9.96
C PHE A 511 -34.24 -0.95 -9.75
N GLY A 512 -34.57 -1.29 -8.50
CA GLY A 512 -35.50 -2.39 -8.16
C GLY A 512 -34.99 -3.79 -8.53
N ALA A 513 -33.67 -3.95 -8.67
CA ALA A 513 -33.03 -5.17 -9.19
C ALA A 513 -32.47 -6.10 -8.08
N ASP A 514 -33.10 -6.13 -6.90
CA ASP A 514 -32.63 -6.89 -5.73
C ASP A 514 -32.45 -8.40 -5.99
N GLY A 515 -33.24 -8.99 -6.90
CA GLY A 515 -33.04 -10.38 -7.33
C GLY A 515 -31.69 -10.63 -8.03
N VAL A 516 -31.16 -9.62 -8.72
CA VAL A 516 -29.82 -9.65 -9.35
C VAL A 516 -28.73 -9.47 -8.29
N ALA A 517 -28.97 -8.64 -7.26
CA ALA A 517 -28.06 -8.60 -6.12
C ALA A 517 -28.04 -9.96 -5.40
N GLY A 518 -29.20 -10.59 -5.19
CA GLY A 518 -29.31 -11.92 -4.59
C GLY A 518 -28.50 -12.99 -5.33
N SER A 519 -28.57 -13.04 -6.67
CA SER A 519 -27.82 -14.03 -7.46
C SER A 519 -26.32 -13.77 -7.54
N LEU A 520 -25.86 -12.51 -7.35
CA LEU A 520 -24.44 -12.17 -7.27
C LEU A 520 -23.81 -12.47 -5.89
N ARG A 521 -24.62 -12.63 -4.83
CA ARG A 521 -24.12 -12.83 -3.45
C ARG A 521 -23.11 -13.99 -3.31
N PRO A 522 -23.33 -15.20 -3.88
CA PRO A 522 -22.37 -16.31 -3.76
C PRO A 522 -21.05 -16.05 -4.50
N ALA A 523 -21.09 -15.31 -5.62
CA ALA A 523 -19.89 -14.93 -6.35
C ALA A 523 -19.02 -13.98 -5.52
N PHE A 524 -19.63 -12.97 -4.87
CA PHE A 524 -18.92 -12.05 -3.97
C PHE A 524 -18.42 -12.71 -2.68
N ALA A 525 -19.11 -13.72 -2.14
CA ALA A 525 -18.55 -14.57 -1.08
C ALA A 525 -17.22 -15.20 -1.53
N LEU A 526 -17.19 -15.81 -2.72
CA LEU A 526 -16.03 -16.54 -3.20
C LEU A 526 -14.88 -15.63 -3.68
N VAL A 527 -15.16 -14.52 -4.37
CA VAL A 527 -14.14 -13.69 -5.03
C VAL A 527 -14.60 -12.24 -5.22
N THR A 528 -13.67 -11.28 -5.20
CA THR A 528 -13.94 -9.89 -5.62
C THR A 528 -13.42 -9.64 -7.04
N PRO A 529 -13.97 -8.65 -7.79
CA PRO A 529 -13.40 -8.26 -9.08
C PRO A 529 -11.91 -7.93 -8.99
N SER A 530 -11.48 -7.23 -7.91
CA SER A 530 -10.06 -6.94 -7.70
C SER A 530 -9.18 -8.18 -7.50
N LEU A 531 -9.68 -9.22 -6.83
CA LEU A 531 -8.95 -10.49 -6.65
C LEU A 531 -8.84 -11.27 -7.97
N VAL A 532 -9.89 -11.27 -8.80
CA VAL A 532 -9.82 -11.80 -10.18
C VAL A 532 -8.81 -11.00 -11.00
N GLY A 533 -8.82 -9.67 -10.90
CA GLY A 533 -7.90 -8.79 -11.62
C GLY A 533 -6.42 -9.08 -11.33
N LEU A 534 -6.08 -9.27 -10.05
CA LEU A 534 -4.74 -9.67 -9.63
C LEU A 534 -4.34 -11.06 -10.18
N ALA A 535 -5.26 -12.03 -10.17
CA ALA A 535 -5.02 -13.38 -10.72
C ALA A 535 -4.84 -13.36 -12.25
N VAL A 536 -5.60 -12.54 -12.97
CA VAL A 536 -5.45 -12.35 -14.43
C VAL A 536 -4.13 -11.64 -14.77
N MET A 537 -3.68 -10.68 -13.96
CA MET A 537 -2.34 -10.08 -14.10
C MET A 537 -1.21 -11.07 -13.78
N PHE A 538 -1.40 -12.03 -12.86
CA PHE A 538 -0.47 -13.16 -12.67
C PHE A 538 -0.36 -14.04 -13.93
N LEU A 539 -1.49 -14.40 -14.55
CA LEU A 539 -1.52 -15.14 -15.82
C LEU A 539 -0.85 -14.34 -16.96
N ALA A 540 -1.09 -13.03 -17.03
CA ALA A 540 -0.45 -12.15 -18.00
C ALA A 540 1.09 -12.13 -17.87
N CYS A 541 1.60 -12.06 -16.64
CA CYS A 541 3.03 -12.17 -16.35
C CYS A 541 3.61 -13.54 -16.78
N TRP A 542 2.87 -14.63 -16.56
CA TRP A 542 3.26 -15.98 -17.00
C TRP A 542 3.31 -16.11 -18.53
N LEU A 543 2.33 -15.52 -19.23
CA LEU A 543 2.28 -15.45 -20.69
C LEU A 543 3.39 -14.55 -21.28
N ALA A 544 3.84 -13.53 -20.55
CA ALA A 544 4.95 -12.66 -20.97
C ALA A 544 6.28 -13.42 -21.00
N LEU A 545 6.58 -14.21 -19.95
CA LEU A 545 7.81 -15.00 -19.85
C LEU A 545 7.83 -16.20 -20.82
N GLY A 546 6.66 -16.77 -21.16
CA GLY A 546 6.55 -17.96 -22.02
C GLY A 546 6.99 -17.81 -23.48
N ARG A 547 7.45 -16.63 -23.91
CA ARG A 547 7.88 -16.35 -25.30
C ARG A 547 9.39 -16.45 -25.52
N ALA A 548 10.21 -16.49 -24.47
CA ALA A 548 11.67 -16.42 -24.58
C ALA A 548 12.35 -17.71 -25.10
N GLY A 549 11.58 -18.73 -25.52
CA GLY A 549 12.08 -20.04 -25.93
C GLY A 549 11.64 -20.51 -27.32
N THR A 550 11.08 -19.62 -28.15
CA THR A 550 10.55 -19.99 -29.49
C THR A 550 10.94 -18.98 -30.59
N THR A 551 12.17 -18.46 -30.53
CA THR A 551 12.78 -17.59 -31.55
C THR A 551 14.23 -18.01 -31.87
N GLY A 552 14.49 -19.31 -31.80
CA GLY A 552 15.46 -19.99 -32.67
C GLY A 552 14.67 -20.80 -33.71
N ASP A 553 15.32 -21.16 -34.82
CA ASP A 553 14.81 -22.03 -35.89
C ASP A 553 13.54 -21.56 -36.64
N VAL A 554 13.53 -20.32 -37.17
CA VAL A 554 13.10 -20.06 -38.57
C VAL A 554 13.88 -18.86 -39.14
N ALA A 555 15.01 -19.11 -39.81
CA ALA A 555 15.65 -18.23 -40.80
C ALA A 555 16.61 -19.07 -41.65
#